data_AF-A0A971ZTY0-F1
#
_entry.id   AF-A0A971ZTY0-F1
#
_cell.length_a   1.000
_cell.length_b   1.000
_cell.length_c   1.000
_cell.angle_alpha   90.00
_cell.angle_beta   90.00
_cell.angle_gamma   90.00
#
_symmetry.space_group_name_H-M   'P 1'
#
loop_
_entity.id
_entity.type
_entity.pdbx_description
1 polymer ?
#
loop_
_entity_poly.entity_id
_entity_poly.type
_entity_poly.pdbx_seq_one_letter_code
_entity_poly.pdbx_strand_id
1 'polypeptide(L)'
;MSVGFALQLLPAGEAAEVLTVVETSCLRLAVGSDARVVEFVDRQRGENCVAGEGGPCAWVRKANQQFPATSAALVDGQWHVRFGDLDMEAVLRVTAQARHLTWEVVSFSNEDIDEFVFCDVPLKLQGVPTEPFAAIALALNLKTRVAELPRAASRLRATCYPKFGCAGAAVAIVATPPADMRAALQEAVSAAPELPHSPLGGPWALDAPINRGSYLFDFAGITEAEVDEWIALARSLGMTQISFHSGSSIRFGDFQSTDEFSEQAASPGTAVELTMCRSISPAGAMWS
;
A
#
# COMPACT_ATOMS: atom_id res chain seq x y z
N MET A 1 -17.20 6.23 64.61
CA MET A 1 -16.06 6.01 63.71
C MET A 1 -16.47 6.55 62.35
N SER A 2 -15.93 7.71 61.95
CA SER A 2 -16.25 8.34 60.66
C SER A 2 -15.12 8.01 59.70
N VAL A 3 -15.41 7.26 58.65
CA VAL A 3 -14.42 6.89 57.63
C VAL A 3 -14.41 8.00 56.60
N GLY A 4 -13.39 8.86 56.66
CA GLY A 4 -13.15 9.89 55.66
C GLY A 4 -12.58 9.27 54.39
N PHE A 5 -13.33 9.32 53.29
CA PHE A 5 -12.80 9.04 51.96
C PHE A 5 -11.97 10.24 51.49
N ALA A 6 -10.65 10.09 51.47
CA ALA A 6 -9.77 11.01 50.79
C ALA A 6 -9.81 10.72 49.29
N LEU A 7 -10.47 11.60 48.52
CA LEU A 7 -10.42 11.57 47.06
C LEU A 7 -9.04 12.06 46.63
N GLN A 8 -8.13 11.13 46.33
CA GLN A 8 -6.86 11.45 45.67
C GLN A 8 -7.16 11.85 44.22
N LEU A 9 -7.08 13.15 43.94
CA LEU A 9 -7.03 13.68 42.58
C LEU A 9 -5.69 13.26 41.97
N LEU A 10 -5.74 12.34 41.00
CA LEU A 10 -4.63 12.11 40.08
C LEU A 10 -4.39 13.39 39.26
N PRO A 11 -3.13 13.79 39.00
CA PRO A 11 -2.87 14.92 38.13
C PRO A 11 -3.43 14.62 36.74
N ALA A 12 -4.16 15.58 36.16
CA ALA A 12 -4.52 15.55 34.77
C ALA A 12 -3.22 15.48 33.95
N GLY A 13 -3.10 14.44 33.10
CA GLY A 13 -1.96 14.31 32.22
C GLY A 13 -1.80 15.57 31.38
N GLU A 14 -0.61 16.14 31.38
CA GLU A 14 -0.24 17.26 30.53
C GLU A 14 -0.50 16.85 29.07
N ALA A 15 -1.29 17.63 28.34
CA ALA A 15 -1.61 17.32 26.95
C ALA A 15 -0.31 17.37 26.12
N ALA A 16 0.02 16.28 25.42
CA ALA A 16 1.20 16.23 24.58
C ALA A 16 1.16 17.34 23.52
N GLU A 17 2.27 18.05 23.36
CA GLU A 17 2.38 19.13 22.37
C GLU A 17 2.42 18.53 20.96
N VAL A 18 1.81 19.21 20.00
CA VAL A 18 1.89 18.83 18.58
C VAL A 18 3.35 18.96 18.15
N LEU A 19 4.00 17.84 17.86
CA LEU A 19 5.41 17.81 17.48
C LEU A 19 5.64 18.47 16.13
N THR A 20 4.79 18.12 15.17
CA THR A 20 4.94 18.53 13.78
C THR A 20 3.63 18.34 13.04
N VAL A 21 3.48 19.13 11.98
CA VAL A 21 2.35 19.09 11.07
C VAL A 21 2.89 18.91 9.66
N VAL A 22 2.32 17.97 8.91
CA VAL A 22 2.61 17.76 7.49
C VAL A 22 1.31 17.87 6.70
N GLU A 23 1.32 18.67 5.64
CA GLU A 23 0.11 18.97 4.86
C GLU A 23 0.31 18.70 3.37
N THR A 24 -0.69 18.05 2.77
CA THR A 24 -0.89 17.98 1.31
C THR A 24 -2.06 18.92 0.92
N SER A 25 -2.46 18.98 -0.34
CA SER A 25 -3.65 19.75 -0.74
C SER A 25 -4.93 19.32 -0.04
N CYS A 26 -5.04 18.06 0.37
CA CYS A 26 -6.28 17.46 0.90
C CYS A 26 -6.15 16.95 2.35
N LEU A 27 -4.94 16.66 2.82
CA LEU A 27 -4.69 16.05 4.12
C LEU A 27 -3.83 16.96 4.99
N ARG A 28 -4.18 17.03 6.26
CA ARG A 28 -3.29 17.51 7.32
C ARG A 28 -3.06 16.37 8.32
N LEU A 29 -1.79 15.98 8.49
CA LEU A 29 -1.34 14.97 9.45
C LEU A 29 -0.56 15.66 10.57
N ALA A 30 -0.84 15.29 11.82
CA ALA A 30 -0.02 15.73 12.95
C ALA A 30 0.22 14.58 13.93
N VAL A 31 1.43 14.59 14.50
CA VAL A 31 1.87 13.65 15.55
C VAL A 31 2.26 14.46 16.79
N GLY A 32 1.91 13.97 17.97
CA GLY A 32 2.27 14.55 19.26
C GLY A 32 3.68 14.15 19.71
N SER A 33 4.23 14.87 20.69
CA SER A 33 5.52 14.54 21.32
C SER A 33 5.52 13.19 22.05
N ASP A 34 4.34 12.62 22.30
CA ASP A 34 4.10 11.26 22.82
C ASP A 34 4.07 10.19 21.72
N ALA A 35 4.47 10.55 20.49
CA ALA A 35 4.44 9.71 19.29
C ALA A 35 3.05 9.20 18.91
N ARG A 36 1.97 9.89 19.28
CA ARG A 36 0.61 9.54 18.86
C ARG A 36 0.17 10.36 17.65
N VAL A 37 -0.58 9.74 16.75
CA VAL A 37 -1.27 10.47 15.67
C VAL A 37 -2.45 11.21 16.27
N VAL A 38 -2.38 12.54 16.28
CA VAL A 38 -3.39 13.42 16.89
C VAL A 38 -4.32 14.05 15.84
N GLU A 39 -3.82 14.25 14.62
CA GLU A 39 -4.61 14.77 13.51
C GLU A 39 -4.43 13.95 12.24
N PHE A 40 -5.55 13.66 11.58
CA PHE A 40 -5.64 13.17 10.21
C PHE A 40 -6.87 13.85 9.60
N VAL A 41 -6.69 15.10 9.20
CA VAL A 41 -7.79 16.01 8.88
C VAL A 41 -8.00 16.07 7.37
N ASP A 42 -9.23 15.79 6.94
CA ASP A 42 -9.74 16.21 5.63
C ASP A 42 -9.77 17.75 5.62
N ARG A 43 -8.84 18.37 4.88
CA ARG A 43 -8.69 19.83 4.84
C ARG A 43 -9.87 20.54 4.16
N GLN A 44 -10.59 19.85 3.28
CA GLN A 44 -11.73 20.45 2.59
C GLN A 44 -12.94 20.56 3.54
N ARG A 45 -13.11 19.58 4.42
CA ARG A 45 -14.23 19.52 5.37
C ARG A 45 -13.88 20.03 6.77
N GLY A 46 -12.59 20.13 7.10
CA GLY A 46 -12.10 20.40 8.45
C GLY A 46 -12.38 19.25 9.42
N GLU A 47 -12.57 18.03 8.91
CA GLU A 47 -13.00 16.87 9.69
C GLU A 47 -11.79 16.01 10.08
N ASN A 48 -11.57 15.82 11.38
CA ASN A 48 -10.50 14.94 11.88
C ASN A 48 -10.96 13.47 11.86
N CYS A 49 -10.35 12.70 10.96
CA CYS A 49 -10.65 11.30 10.73
C CYS A 49 -9.90 10.34 11.67
N VAL A 50 -9.08 10.80 12.62
CA VAL A 50 -8.44 9.92 13.62
C VAL A 50 -9.49 9.18 14.45
N ALA A 51 -9.36 7.85 14.60
CA ALA A 51 -10.24 7.05 15.45
C ALA A 51 -9.90 7.18 16.95
N GLY A 52 -10.93 7.31 17.78
CA GLY A 52 -10.78 7.42 19.24
C GLY A 52 -9.86 8.57 19.65
N GLU A 53 -8.94 8.28 20.56
CA GLU A 53 -7.86 9.18 21.00
C GLU A 53 -6.59 9.03 20.14
N GLY A 54 -6.73 8.48 18.93
CA GLY A 54 -5.62 8.11 18.07
C GLY A 54 -4.86 6.88 18.56
N GLY A 55 -3.68 6.69 17.98
CA GLY A 55 -2.77 5.59 18.32
C GLY A 55 -1.32 5.99 18.10
N PRO A 56 -0.37 5.16 18.59
CA PRO A 56 1.05 5.35 18.31
C PRO A 56 1.27 5.38 16.80
N CYS A 57 2.07 6.33 16.32
CA CYS A 57 2.41 6.45 14.90
C CYS A 57 3.28 5.28 14.41
N ALA A 58 3.92 4.57 15.34
CA ALA A 58 4.79 3.45 15.08
C ALA A 58 4.82 2.47 16.27
N TRP A 59 5.20 1.22 16.02
CA TRP A 59 5.53 0.24 17.07
C TRP A 59 6.51 -0.81 16.57
N VAL A 60 7.14 -1.50 17.50
CA VAL A 60 8.00 -2.65 17.22
C VAL A 60 7.38 -3.92 17.79
N ARG A 61 7.62 -5.06 17.15
CA ARG A 61 7.31 -6.37 17.71
C ARG A 61 8.60 -7.11 18.03
N LYS A 62 8.71 -7.66 19.24
CA LYS A 62 9.83 -8.48 19.67
C LYS A 62 9.33 -9.63 20.52
N ALA A 63 9.74 -10.85 20.21
CA ALA A 63 9.30 -12.06 20.91
C ALA A 63 7.76 -12.14 21.04
N ASN A 64 7.05 -11.80 19.97
CA ASN A 64 5.58 -11.76 19.91
C ASN A 64 4.89 -10.72 20.82
N GLN A 65 5.64 -9.83 21.46
CA GLN A 65 5.12 -8.68 22.21
C GLN A 65 5.23 -7.40 21.40
N GLN A 66 4.23 -6.52 21.51
CA GLN A 66 4.23 -5.20 20.86
C GLN A 66 4.69 -4.12 21.83
N PHE A 67 5.57 -3.24 21.35
CA PHE A 67 6.07 -2.08 22.08
C PHE A 67 5.78 -0.82 21.26
N PRO A 68 4.83 0.02 21.71
CA PRO A 68 4.47 1.24 20.99
C PRO A 68 5.59 2.27 21.08
N ALA A 69 5.62 3.17 20.10
CA ALA A 69 6.34 4.42 20.28
C ALA A 69 5.74 5.20 21.46
N THR A 70 6.61 5.77 22.28
CA THR A 70 6.23 6.49 23.52
C THR A 70 6.63 7.95 23.50
N SER A 71 7.56 8.32 22.62
CA SER A 71 7.93 9.71 22.42
C SER A 71 8.47 9.94 21.03
N ALA A 72 8.29 11.17 20.56
CA ALA A 72 8.81 11.63 19.29
C ALA A 72 9.38 13.04 19.45
N ALA A 73 10.54 13.29 18.84
CA ALA A 73 11.18 14.60 18.78
C ALA A 73 11.47 14.97 17.31
N LEU A 74 11.42 16.26 16.98
CA LEU A 74 11.71 16.77 15.66
C LEU A 74 13.13 17.34 15.69
N VAL A 75 14.05 16.68 14.98
CA VAL A 75 15.45 17.08 14.89
C VAL A 75 15.78 17.18 13.41
N ASP A 76 16.24 18.35 12.96
CA ASP A 76 16.61 18.60 11.55
C ASP A 76 15.53 18.18 10.53
N GLY A 77 14.25 18.34 10.89
CA GLY A 77 13.11 17.98 10.05
C GLY A 77 12.79 16.48 9.99
N GLN A 78 13.40 15.66 10.85
CA GLN A 78 13.18 14.23 10.97
C GLN A 78 12.58 13.89 12.34
N TRP A 79 11.74 12.86 12.38
CA TRP A 79 11.08 12.40 13.59
C TRP A 79 11.95 11.33 14.24
N HIS A 80 12.55 11.66 15.38
CA HIS A 80 13.24 10.73 16.25
C HIS A 80 12.22 10.10 17.19
N VAL A 81 11.82 8.87 16.88
CA VAL A 81 10.77 8.13 17.57
C VAL A 81 11.39 7.07 18.47
N ARG A 82 11.06 7.10 19.76
CA ARG A 82 11.58 6.17 20.77
C ARG A 82 10.50 5.20 21.27
N PHE A 83 10.93 3.99 21.63
CA PHE A 83 10.05 2.88 22.02
C PHE A 83 10.24 2.51 23.50
N GLY A 84 9.89 3.43 24.40
CA GLY A 84 9.90 3.23 25.85
C GLY A 84 11.21 2.61 26.37
N ASP A 85 11.06 1.51 27.11
CA ASP A 85 12.15 0.81 27.81
C ASP A 85 13.08 0.01 26.90
N LEU A 86 12.79 -0.12 25.60
CA LEU A 86 13.62 -0.93 24.70
C LEU A 86 14.94 -0.25 24.30
N ASP A 87 15.17 1.00 24.71
CA ASP A 87 16.30 1.84 24.26
C ASP A 87 16.52 1.76 22.74
N MET A 88 15.40 1.83 22.00
CA MET A 88 15.36 1.80 20.55
C MET A 88 14.89 3.15 20.02
N GLU A 89 15.46 3.54 18.89
CA GLU A 89 15.13 4.77 18.18
C GLU A 89 14.99 4.51 16.68
N ALA A 90 13.90 5.02 16.10
CA ALA A 90 13.72 5.14 14.66
C ALA A 90 13.85 6.60 14.26
N VAL A 91 14.57 6.88 13.18
CA VAL A 91 14.52 8.18 12.52
C VAL A 91 13.60 8.05 11.32
N LEU A 92 12.49 8.78 11.33
CA LEU A 92 11.49 8.77 10.27
C LEU A 92 11.49 10.12 9.55
N ARG A 93 11.28 10.10 8.23
CA ARG A 93 11.08 11.31 7.43
C ARG A 93 9.69 11.29 6.85
N VAL A 94 8.93 12.34 7.10
CA VAL A 94 7.59 12.53 6.53
C VAL A 94 7.60 13.75 5.63
N THR A 95 7.45 13.54 4.33
CA THR A 95 7.57 14.59 3.31
C THR A 95 6.23 14.78 2.61
N ALA A 96 5.73 16.01 2.61
CA ALA A 96 4.56 16.37 1.84
C ALA A 96 4.87 16.42 0.34
N GLN A 97 4.01 15.83 -0.47
CA GLN A 97 3.88 16.07 -1.90
C GLN A 97 2.55 16.79 -2.15
N ALA A 98 2.23 17.07 -3.42
CA ALA A 98 1.00 17.79 -3.78
C ALA A 98 -0.26 17.11 -3.22
N ARG A 99 -0.44 15.80 -3.48
CA ARG A 99 -1.66 15.04 -3.12
C ARG A 99 -1.42 13.80 -2.26
N HIS A 100 -0.19 13.55 -1.86
CA HIS A 100 0.18 12.46 -0.97
C HIS A 100 1.32 12.89 -0.07
N LEU A 101 1.59 12.14 0.98
CA LEU A 101 2.82 12.27 1.76
C LEU A 101 3.62 10.98 1.68
N THR A 102 4.94 11.08 1.75
CA THR A 102 5.84 9.93 1.85
C THR A 102 6.30 9.81 3.29
N TRP A 103 6.21 8.62 3.86
CA TRP A 103 6.69 8.29 5.18
C TRP A 103 7.80 7.24 5.04
N GLU A 104 9.02 7.59 5.41
CA GLU A 104 10.24 6.81 5.16
C GLU A 104 10.97 6.51 6.48
N VAL A 105 11.52 5.30 6.59
CA VAL A 105 12.50 4.95 7.62
C VAL A 105 13.89 5.39 7.16
N VAL A 106 14.43 6.42 7.78
CA VAL A 106 15.78 6.93 7.48
C VAL A 106 16.83 6.04 8.13
N SER A 107 16.63 5.71 9.41
CA SER A 107 17.50 4.81 10.16
C SER A 107 16.74 4.17 11.32
N PHE A 108 17.33 3.10 11.86
CA PHE A 108 16.79 2.36 13.00
C PHE A 108 17.97 1.86 13.84
N SER A 109 17.98 2.16 15.15
CA SER A 109 19.19 2.02 15.98
C SER A 109 19.60 0.57 16.25
N ASN A 110 18.64 -0.35 16.32
CA ASN A 110 18.87 -1.77 16.56
C ASN A 110 17.80 -2.58 15.84
N GLU A 111 18.19 -3.56 15.03
CA GLU A 111 17.24 -4.41 14.28
C GLU A 111 16.97 -5.77 14.98
N ASP A 112 17.30 -5.92 16.27
CA ASP A 112 16.94 -7.08 17.12
C ASP A 112 15.45 -7.06 17.53
N ILE A 113 14.60 -7.17 16.51
CA ILE A 113 13.13 -7.21 16.58
C ILE A 113 12.59 -8.17 15.50
N ASP A 114 11.33 -8.54 15.62
CA ASP A 114 10.65 -9.37 14.62
C ASP A 114 10.07 -8.52 13.47
N GLU A 115 9.55 -7.34 13.81
CA GLU A 115 8.78 -6.48 12.91
C GLU A 115 8.84 -5.02 13.35
N PHE A 116 9.01 -4.10 12.41
CA PHE A 116 8.85 -2.67 12.65
C PHE A 116 7.68 -2.11 11.84
N VAL A 117 6.64 -1.64 12.53
CA VAL A 117 5.55 -0.87 11.91
C VAL A 117 5.90 0.60 12.06
N PHE A 118 6.35 1.20 10.98
CA PHE A 118 6.87 2.57 10.97
C PHE A 118 5.80 3.62 10.65
N CYS A 119 4.62 3.18 10.20
CA CYS A 119 3.44 4.00 10.02
C CYS A 119 2.21 3.19 10.45
N ASP A 120 1.50 3.65 11.48
CA ASP A 120 0.17 3.18 11.86
C ASP A 120 -0.76 4.36 12.13
N VAL A 121 -1.85 4.45 11.37
CA VAL A 121 -2.84 5.52 11.51
C VAL A 121 -4.24 4.89 11.62
N PRO A 122 -4.86 4.88 12.80
CA PRO A 122 -6.22 4.42 12.97
C PRO A 122 -7.24 5.51 12.56
N LEU A 123 -8.19 5.16 11.70
CA LEU A 123 -9.15 6.09 11.10
C LEU A 123 -10.59 5.74 11.47
N LYS A 124 -11.45 6.75 11.57
CA LYS A 124 -12.92 6.61 11.67
C LYS A 124 -13.54 6.19 10.34
N LEU A 125 -12.80 6.36 9.24
CA LEU A 125 -13.20 5.93 7.91
C LEU A 125 -13.40 4.41 7.89
N GLN A 126 -14.30 3.93 7.04
CA GLN A 126 -14.62 2.51 6.86
C GLN A 126 -13.96 1.92 5.61
N GLY A 127 -13.42 2.77 4.74
CA GLY A 127 -12.79 2.35 3.49
C GLY A 127 -13.81 1.96 2.43
N VAL A 128 -14.97 2.62 2.40
CA VAL A 128 -16.05 2.33 1.45
C VAL A 128 -16.27 3.50 0.48
N PRO A 129 -16.69 3.26 -0.78
CA PRO A 129 -16.78 4.30 -1.79
C PRO A 129 -17.75 5.46 -1.49
N THR A 130 -18.68 5.27 -0.56
CA THR A 130 -19.69 6.27 -0.19
C THR A 130 -19.16 7.33 0.78
N GLU A 131 -17.96 7.14 1.34
CA GLU A 131 -17.36 8.12 2.25
C GLU A 131 -16.85 9.34 1.48
N PRO A 132 -16.99 10.56 2.04
CA PRO A 132 -16.58 11.79 1.35
C PRO A 132 -15.05 11.94 1.27
N PHE A 133 -14.31 11.14 2.05
CA PHE A 133 -12.87 11.15 2.12
C PHE A 133 -12.38 9.70 2.19
N ALA A 134 -11.31 9.40 1.46
CA ALA A 134 -10.71 8.08 1.43
C ALA A 134 -9.21 8.19 1.70
N ALA A 135 -8.64 7.17 2.34
CA ALA A 135 -7.22 7.11 2.64
C ALA A 135 -6.64 5.73 2.30
N ILE A 136 -5.47 5.72 1.66
CA ILE A 136 -4.77 4.52 1.18
C ILE A 136 -3.31 4.58 1.61
N ALA A 137 -2.80 3.46 2.12
CA ALA A 137 -1.37 3.21 2.27
C ALA A 137 -0.86 2.45 1.05
N LEU A 138 0.13 3.00 0.35
CA LEU A 138 0.76 2.40 -0.82
C LEU A 138 2.24 2.16 -0.53
N ALA A 139 2.65 0.88 -0.48
CA ALA A 139 4.07 0.53 -0.37
C ALA A 139 4.85 1.11 -1.55
N LEU A 140 6.01 1.72 -1.31
CA LEU A 140 6.82 2.37 -2.35
C LEU A 140 8.03 1.56 -2.79
N ASN A 141 8.35 0.46 -2.11
CA ASN A 141 9.45 -0.44 -2.45
C ASN A 141 9.26 -1.82 -1.82
N LEU A 142 10.16 -2.75 -2.16
CA LEU A 142 10.13 -4.14 -1.69
C LEU A 142 10.46 -4.32 -0.19
N LYS A 143 11.03 -3.29 0.46
CA LYS A 143 11.28 -3.32 1.91
C LYS A 143 10.01 -3.07 2.71
N THR A 144 9.00 -2.47 2.10
CA THR A 144 7.75 -2.12 2.74
C THR A 144 6.65 -3.11 2.43
N ARG A 145 6.06 -3.65 3.49
CA ARG A 145 4.82 -4.41 3.44
C ARG A 145 3.66 -3.53 3.87
N VAL A 146 2.69 -3.37 2.98
CA VAL A 146 1.31 -3.03 3.33
C VAL A 146 0.52 -4.33 3.18
N ALA A 147 -0.14 -4.78 4.26
CA ALA A 147 -0.78 -6.10 4.27
C ALA A 147 -2.02 -6.18 3.37
N GLU A 148 -2.72 -5.05 3.24
CA GLU A 148 -3.88 -4.91 2.38
C GLU A 148 -3.42 -4.54 0.96
N LEU A 149 -4.19 -4.97 -0.04
CA LEU A 149 -4.05 -4.41 -1.39
C LEU A 149 -4.29 -2.88 -1.34
N PRO A 150 -3.75 -2.07 -2.27
CA PRO A 150 -4.03 -0.65 -2.31
C PRO A 150 -5.54 -0.38 -2.43
N ARG A 151 -6.17 -0.02 -1.31
CA ARG A 151 -7.60 0.25 -1.18
C ARG A 151 -7.84 1.30 -0.11
N ALA A 152 -9.01 1.93 -0.15
CA ALA A 152 -9.48 2.75 0.96
C ALA A 152 -9.61 1.87 2.22
N ALA A 153 -9.08 2.37 3.34
CA ALA A 153 -8.96 1.59 4.57
C ALA A 153 -9.34 2.40 5.82
N SER A 154 -9.76 1.68 6.86
CA SER A 154 -9.98 2.22 8.22
C SER A 154 -8.70 2.27 9.05
N ARG A 155 -7.60 1.70 8.55
CA ARG A 155 -6.30 1.76 9.19
C ARG A 155 -5.20 1.74 8.15
N LEU A 156 -4.32 2.72 8.21
CA LEU A 156 -3.17 2.79 7.32
C LEU A 156 -1.98 2.19 8.04
N ARG A 157 -1.43 1.10 7.50
CA ARG A 157 -0.29 0.42 8.13
C ARG A 157 0.78 0.05 7.14
N ALA A 158 2.01 0.44 7.45
CA ALA A 158 3.20 0.02 6.73
C ALA A 158 4.25 -0.56 7.67
N THR A 159 4.83 -1.66 7.21
CA THR A 159 5.70 -2.52 8.00
C THR A 159 7.00 -2.78 7.24
N CYS A 160 8.12 -2.90 7.94
CA CYS A 160 9.35 -3.48 7.43
C CYS A 160 9.88 -4.55 8.39
N TYR A 161 10.81 -5.37 7.90
CA TYR A 161 11.37 -6.50 8.65
C TYR A 161 12.90 -6.42 8.64
N PRO A 162 13.56 -6.55 9.80
CA PRO A 162 15.03 -6.57 9.92
C PRO A 162 15.77 -7.43 8.89
N LYS A 163 15.26 -8.64 8.61
CA LYS A 163 15.86 -9.54 7.62
C LYS A 163 15.98 -8.97 6.20
N PHE A 164 15.26 -7.89 5.89
CA PHE A 164 15.31 -7.17 4.61
C PHE A 164 15.93 -5.75 4.74
N GLY A 165 16.34 -5.37 5.95
CA GLY A 165 16.77 -4.03 6.33
C GLY A 165 15.59 -3.06 6.49
N CYS A 166 15.58 -2.31 7.59
CA CYS A 166 14.52 -1.33 7.84
C CYS A 166 14.76 0.01 7.12
N ALA A 167 16.02 0.45 7.03
CA ALA A 167 16.37 1.72 6.39
C ALA A 167 15.98 1.75 4.91
N GLY A 168 15.34 2.84 4.48
CA GLY A 168 14.79 3.04 3.15
C GLY A 168 13.40 2.43 2.93
N ALA A 169 12.81 1.73 3.91
CA ALA A 169 11.40 1.35 3.82
C ALA A 169 10.53 2.61 3.74
N ALA A 170 9.60 2.67 2.77
CA ALA A 170 8.77 3.84 2.52
C ALA A 170 7.34 3.49 2.10
N VAL A 171 6.38 4.28 2.57
CA VAL A 171 4.96 4.22 2.20
C VAL A 171 4.48 5.60 1.74
N ALA A 172 3.63 5.64 0.72
CA ALA A 172 2.83 6.81 0.42
C ALA A 172 1.48 6.72 1.14
N ILE A 173 1.12 7.79 1.83
CA ILE A 173 -0.22 7.99 2.36
C ILE A 173 -0.97 8.92 1.41
N VAL A 174 -1.95 8.36 0.71
CA VAL A 174 -2.80 9.09 -0.24
C VAL A 174 -4.15 9.27 0.42
N ALA A 175 -4.53 10.51 0.72
CA ALA A 175 -5.81 10.81 1.33
C ALA A 175 -6.47 12.02 0.65
N THR A 176 -7.59 11.78 0.00
CA THR A 176 -8.28 12.75 -0.87
C THR A 176 -9.79 12.46 -0.88
N PRO A 177 -10.62 13.37 -1.41
CA PRO A 177 -11.93 13.00 -1.90
C PRO A 177 -11.85 11.81 -2.88
N PRO A 178 -12.84 10.89 -2.91
CA PRO A 178 -12.78 9.70 -3.77
C PRO A 178 -12.59 10.00 -5.26
N ALA A 179 -13.14 11.12 -5.74
CA ALA A 179 -13.03 11.55 -7.13
C ALA A 179 -11.56 11.82 -7.55
N ASP A 180 -10.73 12.27 -6.62
CA ASP A 180 -9.32 12.63 -6.88
C ASP A 180 -8.35 11.48 -6.63
N MET A 181 -8.80 10.42 -5.94
CA MET A 181 -7.97 9.32 -5.44
C MET A 181 -7.15 8.66 -6.54
N ARG A 182 -7.77 8.36 -7.68
CA ARG A 182 -7.08 7.70 -8.80
C ARG A 182 -5.92 8.54 -9.33
N ALA A 183 -6.15 9.84 -9.53
CA ALA A 183 -5.13 10.73 -10.03
C ALA A 183 -4.00 10.95 -9.00
N ALA A 184 -4.32 10.98 -7.71
CA ALA A 184 -3.32 11.04 -6.63
C ALA A 184 -2.48 9.75 -6.54
N LEU A 185 -3.08 8.57 -6.77
CA LEU A 185 -2.35 7.30 -6.88
C LEU A 185 -1.43 7.27 -8.11
N GLN A 186 -1.86 7.80 -9.25
CA GLN A 186 -1.00 7.92 -10.44
C GLN A 186 0.24 8.77 -10.14
N GLU A 187 0.09 9.88 -9.43
CA GLU A 187 1.22 10.72 -8.98
C GLU A 187 2.14 9.97 -8.01
N ALA A 188 1.59 9.31 -6.99
CA ALA A 188 2.38 8.57 -6.01
C ALA A 188 3.19 7.43 -6.66
N VAL A 189 2.58 6.67 -7.57
CA VAL A 189 3.26 5.59 -8.30
C VAL A 189 4.30 6.15 -9.28
N SER A 190 4.00 7.23 -10.00
CA SER A 190 4.95 7.86 -10.93
C SER A 190 6.17 8.45 -10.23
N ALA A 191 6.00 8.92 -9.00
CA ALA A 191 7.07 9.47 -8.17
C ALA A 191 7.93 8.39 -7.49
N ALA A 192 7.55 7.11 -7.58
CA ALA A 192 8.21 5.99 -6.91
C ALA A 192 9.04 5.16 -7.91
N PRO A 193 10.34 5.44 -8.09
CA PRO A 193 11.16 4.80 -9.12
C PRO A 193 11.36 3.30 -8.90
N GLU A 194 11.23 2.82 -7.66
CA GLU A 194 11.35 1.40 -7.31
C GLU A 194 10.06 0.61 -7.61
N LEU A 195 8.93 1.28 -7.87
CA LEU A 195 7.69 0.60 -8.21
C LEU A 195 7.62 0.30 -9.71
N PRO A 196 7.48 -0.98 -10.09
CA PRO A 196 7.12 -1.29 -11.46
C PRO A 196 5.70 -0.76 -11.74
N HIS A 197 5.54 -0.08 -12.85
CA HIS A 197 4.26 0.47 -13.27
C HIS A 197 4.08 0.33 -14.79
N SER A 198 2.82 0.33 -15.22
CA SER A 198 2.43 0.19 -16.61
C SER A 198 1.22 1.08 -16.89
N PRO A 199 1.14 1.73 -18.06
CA PRO A 199 -0.05 2.47 -18.46
C PRO A 199 -1.29 1.57 -18.65
N LEU A 200 -1.09 0.24 -18.67
CA LEU A 200 -2.17 -0.76 -18.78
C LEU A 200 -2.63 -1.28 -17.42
N GLY A 201 -2.02 -0.89 -16.30
CA GLY A 201 -2.26 -1.50 -14.99
C GLY A 201 -2.38 -0.51 -13.86
N GLY A 202 -2.68 -1.04 -12.67
CA GLY A 202 -2.76 -0.24 -11.44
C GLY A 202 -3.72 0.96 -11.59
N PRO A 203 -3.31 2.18 -11.18
CA PRO A 203 -4.20 3.33 -11.21
C PRO A 203 -4.50 3.85 -12.63
N TRP A 204 -3.81 3.37 -13.67
CA TRP A 204 -4.12 3.67 -15.09
C TRP A 204 -5.04 2.64 -15.74
N ALA A 205 -5.39 1.55 -15.04
CA ALA A 205 -6.10 0.43 -15.64
C ALA A 205 -7.44 0.82 -16.29
N LEU A 206 -8.15 1.81 -15.75
CA LEU A 206 -9.42 2.27 -16.31
C LEU A 206 -9.25 3.17 -17.55
N ASP A 207 -8.06 3.71 -17.79
CA ASP A 207 -7.79 4.60 -18.94
C ASP A 207 -7.46 3.80 -20.20
N ALA A 208 -6.89 2.60 -20.06
CA ALA A 208 -6.54 1.74 -21.18
C ALA A 208 -7.79 1.06 -21.78
N PRO A 209 -8.16 1.33 -23.05
CA PRO A 209 -9.33 0.71 -23.67
C PRO A 209 -9.23 -0.83 -23.74
N ILE A 210 -8.02 -1.36 -23.93
CA ILE A 210 -7.76 -2.81 -24.02
C ILE A 210 -8.19 -3.57 -22.76
N ASN A 211 -8.21 -2.91 -21.60
CA ASN A 211 -8.63 -3.53 -20.32
C ASN A 211 -10.14 -3.77 -20.23
N ARG A 212 -10.92 -3.24 -21.16
CA ARG A 212 -12.36 -3.53 -21.29
C ARG A 212 -12.64 -4.67 -22.28
N GLY A 213 -11.60 -5.20 -22.93
CA GLY A 213 -11.71 -6.28 -23.90
C GLY A 213 -11.97 -7.63 -23.23
N SER A 214 -12.87 -8.41 -23.83
CA SER A 214 -13.06 -9.82 -23.48
C SER A 214 -11.92 -10.68 -24.02
N TYR A 215 -11.61 -11.77 -23.31
CA TYR A 215 -10.57 -12.73 -23.69
C TYR A 215 -11.00 -14.18 -23.40
N LEU A 216 -10.41 -15.12 -24.13
CA LEU A 216 -10.60 -16.56 -23.90
C LEU A 216 -9.54 -17.08 -22.94
N PHE A 217 -9.92 -18.00 -22.04
CA PHE A 217 -8.96 -18.75 -21.24
C PHE A 217 -8.65 -20.09 -21.91
N ASP A 218 -7.37 -20.33 -22.12
CA ASP A 218 -6.87 -21.66 -22.47
C ASP A 218 -6.41 -22.38 -21.21
N PHE A 219 -7.20 -23.37 -20.76
CA PHE A 219 -6.86 -24.24 -19.64
C PHE A 219 -6.23 -25.57 -20.07
N ALA A 220 -6.36 -25.96 -21.34
CA ALA A 220 -6.00 -27.30 -21.82
C ALA A 220 -4.63 -27.34 -22.52
N GLY A 221 -4.07 -26.17 -22.87
CA GLY A 221 -2.89 -26.08 -23.72
C GLY A 221 -3.31 -26.08 -25.18
N ILE A 222 -3.35 -24.91 -25.79
CA ILE A 222 -3.45 -24.76 -27.24
C ILE A 222 -2.18 -25.34 -27.86
N THR A 223 -2.33 -26.12 -28.92
CA THR A 223 -1.21 -26.59 -29.74
C THR A 223 -1.06 -25.74 -31.01
N GLU A 224 0.09 -25.84 -31.69
CA GLU A 224 0.30 -25.18 -32.99
C GLU A 224 -0.74 -25.60 -34.05
N ALA A 225 -1.21 -26.85 -34.00
CA ALA A 225 -2.22 -27.37 -34.92
C ALA A 225 -3.61 -26.73 -34.72
N GLU A 226 -3.90 -26.24 -33.51
CA GLU A 226 -5.22 -25.74 -33.12
C GLU A 226 -5.28 -24.20 -33.09
N VAL A 227 -4.14 -23.51 -33.16
CA VAL A 227 -4.05 -22.06 -32.95
C VAL A 227 -4.95 -21.26 -33.89
N ASP A 228 -5.07 -21.68 -35.15
CA ASP A 228 -5.91 -21.01 -36.15
C ASP A 228 -7.40 -21.12 -35.81
N GLU A 229 -7.84 -22.28 -35.29
CA GLU A 229 -9.23 -22.49 -34.86
C GLU A 229 -9.57 -21.62 -33.66
N TRP A 230 -8.63 -21.51 -32.71
CA TRP A 230 -8.77 -20.63 -31.54
C TRP A 230 -8.82 -19.15 -31.92
N ILE A 231 -7.99 -18.72 -32.88
CA ILE A 231 -8.03 -17.36 -33.42
C ILE A 231 -9.37 -17.10 -34.11
N ALA A 232 -9.85 -18.04 -34.92
CA ALA A 232 -11.14 -17.93 -35.58
C ALA A 232 -12.29 -17.84 -34.56
N LEU A 233 -12.25 -18.66 -33.51
CA LEU A 233 -13.21 -18.62 -32.41
C LEU A 233 -13.19 -17.28 -31.69
N ALA A 234 -12.02 -16.80 -31.26
CA ALA A 234 -11.88 -15.52 -30.58
C ALA A 234 -12.47 -14.37 -31.42
N ARG A 235 -12.13 -14.33 -32.72
CA ARG A 235 -12.69 -13.35 -33.66
C ARG A 235 -14.21 -13.46 -33.80
N SER A 236 -14.76 -14.67 -33.88
CA SER A 236 -16.21 -14.88 -33.98
C SER A 236 -16.97 -14.38 -32.75
N LEU A 237 -16.31 -14.37 -31.59
CA LEU A 237 -16.83 -13.86 -30.32
C LEU A 237 -16.52 -12.37 -30.10
N GLY A 238 -15.88 -11.70 -31.05
CA GLY A 238 -15.44 -10.31 -30.90
C GLY A 238 -14.33 -10.12 -29.86
N MET A 239 -13.61 -11.18 -29.51
CA MET A 239 -12.50 -11.16 -28.56
C MET A 239 -11.18 -10.92 -29.31
N THR A 240 -10.29 -10.15 -28.68
CA THR A 240 -8.99 -9.79 -29.26
C THR A 240 -7.79 -10.40 -28.53
N GLN A 241 -8.06 -11.18 -27.48
CA GLN A 241 -7.05 -11.72 -26.57
C GLN A 241 -7.35 -13.18 -26.21
N ILE A 242 -6.29 -13.98 -26.10
CA ILE A 242 -6.33 -15.35 -25.56
C ILE A 242 -5.32 -15.39 -24.41
N SER A 243 -5.79 -15.79 -23.24
CA SER A 243 -5.02 -15.91 -22.01
C SER A 243 -4.58 -17.36 -21.80
N PHE A 244 -3.28 -17.59 -21.86
CA PHE A 244 -2.67 -18.89 -21.59
C PHE A 244 -2.59 -19.16 -20.09
N HIS A 245 -3.24 -20.23 -19.63
CA HIS A 245 -3.20 -20.58 -18.23
C HIS A 245 -1.86 -21.22 -17.85
N SER A 246 -1.25 -20.73 -16.78
CA SER A 246 -0.03 -21.34 -16.25
C SER A 246 -0.33 -22.71 -15.63
N GLY A 247 0.53 -23.70 -15.89
CA GLY A 247 0.37 -25.09 -15.47
C GLY A 247 -0.08 -26.05 -16.58
N SER A 248 -0.71 -25.55 -17.65
CA SER A 248 -1.08 -26.34 -18.83
C SER A 248 -0.37 -25.85 -20.08
N SER A 249 -0.61 -24.60 -20.50
CA SER A 249 -0.03 -24.05 -21.73
C SER A 249 1.38 -23.48 -21.50
N ILE A 250 1.64 -22.92 -20.31
CA ILE A 250 2.95 -22.36 -19.93
C ILE A 250 3.34 -22.79 -18.52
N ARG A 251 4.63 -22.98 -18.26
CA ARG A 251 5.15 -23.38 -16.94
C ARG A 251 5.11 -22.23 -15.93
N PHE A 252 4.81 -22.56 -14.68
CA PHE A 252 4.92 -21.60 -13.58
C PHE A 252 6.38 -21.19 -13.37
N GLY A 253 6.62 -19.89 -13.27
CA GLY A 253 7.92 -19.31 -12.89
C GLY A 253 8.72 -18.77 -14.07
N ASP A 254 8.95 -19.57 -15.11
CA ASP A 254 9.74 -19.16 -16.28
C ASP A 254 8.89 -18.79 -17.51
N PHE A 255 7.58 -19.06 -17.47
CA PHE A 255 6.63 -18.76 -18.55
C PHE A 255 6.99 -19.38 -19.91
N GLN A 256 7.81 -20.42 -19.93
CA GLN A 256 8.05 -21.21 -21.14
C GLN A 256 6.83 -22.07 -21.45
N SER A 257 6.59 -22.36 -22.73
CA SER A 257 5.60 -23.35 -23.10
C SER A 257 5.93 -24.71 -22.48
N THR A 258 4.91 -25.46 -22.12
CA THR A 258 5.05 -26.91 -21.87
C THR A 258 5.37 -27.60 -23.22
N ASP A 259 6.07 -28.74 -23.21
CA ASP A 259 6.80 -29.35 -24.35
C ASP A 259 5.96 -29.80 -25.58
N GLU A 260 5.17 -28.91 -26.19
CA GLU A 260 4.54 -29.02 -27.52
C GLU A 260 4.43 -27.67 -28.28
N PHE A 261 5.14 -26.63 -27.86
CA PHE A 261 5.31 -25.38 -28.63
C PHE A 261 6.78 -25.22 -29.04
N SER A 262 7.25 -26.06 -29.96
CA SER A 262 8.63 -26.02 -30.43
C SER A 262 8.84 -24.84 -31.39
N GLU A 263 9.63 -23.85 -30.95
CA GLU A 263 10.64 -23.12 -31.75
C GLU A 263 10.35 -22.88 -33.26
N GLN A 264 9.20 -22.29 -33.63
CA GLN A 264 9.06 -21.75 -35.01
C GLN A 264 8.14 -20.54 -35.20
N ALA A 265 7.50 -20.02 -34.14
CA ALA A 265 6.56 -18.89 -34.23
C ALA A 265 7.21 -17.49 -34.09
N ALA A 266 8.49 -17.35 -34.42
CA ALA A 266 9.14 -16.04 -34.58
C ALA A 266 9.07 -15.58 -36.05
N SER A 267 7.85 -15.41 -36.57
CA SER A 267 7.60 -14.84 -37.90
C SER A 267 6.54 -13.73 -37.81
N PRO A 268 6.88 -12.47 -38.12
CA PRO A 268 5.98 -11.33 -37.99
C PRO A 268 5.03 -11.25 -39.18
N GLY A 269 3.86 -11.91 -39.09
CA GLY A 269 2.96 -12.05 -40.25
C GLY A 269 1.48 -11.75 -40.05
N THR A 270 0.91 -11.94 -38.86
CA THR A 270 -0.55 -11.85 -38.70
C THR A 270 -0.90 -11.32 -37.31
N ALA A 271 -1.16 -10.02 -37.21
CA ALA A 271 -1.46 -9.35 -35.94
C ALA A 271 -2.85 -9.75 -35.39
N VAL A 272 -2.90 -10.86 -34.67
CA VAL A 272 -3.58 -10.91 -33.36
C VAL A 272 -2.47 -10.57 -32.37
N GLU A 273 -2.67 -9.56 -31.53
CA GLU A 273 -1.72 -9.27 -30.46
C GLU A 273 -1.74 -10.48 -29.51
N LEU A 274 -0.78 -11.39 -29.68
CA LEU A 274 -0.49 -12.45 -28.72
C LEU A 274 0.11 -11.78 -27.49
N THR A 275 -0.76 -11.18 -26.69
CA THR A 275 -0.36 -10.63 -25.41
C THR A 275 -0.10 -11.81 -24.48
N MET A 276 1.16 -12.20 -24.33
CA MET A 276 1.61 -12.88 -23.12
C MET A 276 1.30 -11.93 -21.95
N CYS A 277 0.12 -12.09 -21.37
CA CYS A 277 -0.20 -11.42 -20.13
C CYS A 277 0.70 -12.08 -19.08
N ARG A 278 1.79 -11.40 -18.70
CA ARG A 278 2.55 -11.72 -17.49
C ARG A 278 1.65 -11.40 -16.30
N SER A 279 0.63 -12.23 -16.09
CA SER A 279 -0.24 -12.16 -14.93
C SER A 279 0.53 -12.71 -13.74
N ILE A 280 1.15 -11.81 -12.98
CA ILE A 280 1.41 -12.09 -11.57
C ILE A 280 0.05 -11.93 -10.88
N SER A 281 -0.77 -12.97 -10.89
CA SER A 281 -1.97 -13.01 -10.05
C SER A 281 -1.60 -13.60 -8.69
N PRO A 282 -1.71 -12.84 -7.58
CA PRO A 282 -2.11 -13.44 -6.33
C PRO A 282 -3.62 -13.77 -6.42
N ALA A 283 -4.00 -14.85 -5.75
CA ALA A 283 -5.30 -15.47 -5.77
C ALA A 283 -6.51 -14.52 -5.69
N GLY A 284 -7.55 -14.86 -6.48
CA GLY A 284 -8.95 -14.64 -6.11
C GLY A 284 -9.50 -13.24 -6.33
N ALA A 285 -9.88 -12.91 -7.57
CA ALA A 285 -10.82 -11.83 -7.86
C ALA A 285 -12.22 -12.42 -8.06
N MET A 286 -13.00 -12.51 -6.97
CA MET A 286 -14.46 -12.52 -7.06
C MET A 286 -14.92 -11.09 -6.76
N TRP A 287 -15.37 -10.37 -7.80
CA TRP A 287 -16.11 -9.13 -7.67
C TRP A 287 -17.54 -9.39 -8.15
N SER A 288 -18.46 -9.28 -7.21
CA SER A 288 -19.86 -8.88 -7.38
C SER A 288 -20.13 -7.78 -6.36
#